data_AF-A0A6M4FQ67-F1
#
_entry.id   AF-A0A6M4FQ67-F1
#
_cell.length_a   1.000
_cell.length_b   1.000
_cell.length_c   1.000
_cell.angle_alpha   90.00
_cell.angle_beta   90.00
_cell.angle_gamma   90.00
#
_symmetry.space_group_name_H-M   'P 1'
#
loop_
_entity.id
_entity.type
_entity.pdbx_description
1 polymer ?
#
loop_
_entity_poly.entity_id
_entity_poly.type
_entity_poly.pdbx_seq_one_letter_code
_entity_poly.pdbx_strand_id
1 'polypeptide(L)'
;MRAPGFDYNRAQGNTSALGADIHRLLSNLDKVKINGTGRWLACCPAHNDRSPSLAIRETEDGTILVKCFVGCPTVNVLSAVGMAMHELFPRRNNAAFRTSKRPGERWVPRDVLAAVAREALVVMLAAEAVRTGQVLAPADEERLAKAAGRLRGAANEVGCHV
;
A
#
# COMPACT_ATOMS: atom_id res chain seq x y z
N MET A 1 17.74 34.42 18.47
CA MET A 1 18.15 34.40 17.04
C MET A 1 17.11 33.63 16.24
N ARG A 2 16.35 34.33 15.40
CA ARG A 2 15.30 33.78 14.52
C ARG A 2 15.97 33.29 13.22
N ALA A 3 15.57 32.12 12.71
CA ALA A 3 16.03 31.61 11.42
C ALA A 3 15.56 32.54 10.27
N PRO A 4 16.32 32.63 9.15
CA PRO A 4 16.05 33.57 8.07
C PRO A 4 14.78 33.20 7.30
N GLY A 5 14.01 34.23 6.96
CA GLY A 5 12.71 34.13 6.30
C GLY A 5 12.81 33.71 4.84
N PHE A 6 11.94 32.77 4.47
CA PHE A 6 11.61 32.47 3.08
C PHE A 6 10.20 33.02 2.84
N ASP A 7 10.11 34.12 2.10
CA ASP A 7 8.84 34.80 1.78
C ASP A 7 8.04 33.96 0.76
N TYR A 8 7.07 33.19 1.26
CA TYR A 8 6.14 32.38 0.46
C TYR A 8 4.98 33.21 -0.13
N ASN A 9 4.97 34.53 0.07
CA ASN A 9 3.81 35.38 -0.14
C ASN A 9 3.71 35.96 -1.56
N ARG A 10 3.65 35.09 -2.58
CA ARG A 10 3.28 35.51 -3.95
C ARG A 10 2.52 34.45 -4.74
N ALA A 11 1.41 33.99 -4.19
CA ALA A 11 0.32 33.40 -4.97
C ALA A 11 -0.96 33.36 -4.12
N GLN A 12 -1.58 34.52 -3.88
CA GLN A 12 -2.95 34.55 -3.38
C GLN A 12 -3.90 34.15 -4.50
N GLY A 13 -4.28 32.87 -4.49
CA GLY A 13 -5.48 32.34 -5.12
C GLY A 13 -6.32 31.67 -4.03
N ASN A 14 -7.36 32.37 -3.60
CA ASN A 14 -8.37 31.92 -2.66
C ASN A 14 -8.93 30.53 -3.05
N THR A 15 -8.53 29.47 -2.33
CA THR A 15 -9.30 28.22 -2.26
C THR A 15 -9.00 27.49 -0.94
N SER A 16 -9.96 27.55 -0.04
CA SER A 16 -10.19 26.55 1.00
C SER A 16 -10.47 25.18 0.35
N ALA A 17 -9.42 24.44 -0.05
CA ALA A 17 -9.53 23.13 -0.69
C ALA A 17 -9.25 22.00 0.32
N LEU A 18 -10.32 21.52 0.95
CA LEU A 18 -10.38 20.47 1.97
C LEU A 18 -9.64 19.15 1.61
N GLY A 19 -8.36 18.99 1.95
CA GLY A 19 -7.59 17.74 1.77
C GLY A 19 -6.39 17.69 2.72
N ALA A 20 -5.63 16.58 2.71
CA ALA A 20 -4.43 16.46 3.53
C ALA A 20 -3.43 17.60 3.22
N ASP A 21 -3.14 18.41 4.24
CA ASP A 21 -2.23 19.56 4.15
C ASP A 21 -1.11 19.42 5.19
N ILE A 22 0.05 18.99 4.70
CA ILE A 22 1.24 18.78 5.54
C ILE A 22 1.78 20.10 6.07
N HIS A 23 1.67 21.21 5.33
CA HIS A 23 2.18 22.51 5.75
C HIS A 23 1.38 23.08 6.91
N ARG A 24 0.06 22.91 6.89
CA ARG A 24 -0.81 23.27 8.02
C ARG A 24 -0.48 22.46 9.28
N LEU A 25 -0.17 21.17 9.16
CA LEU A 25 0.23 20.37 10.31
C LEU A 25 1.58 20.84 10.88
N LEU A 26 2.60 21.01 10.01
CA LEU A 26 3.95 21.36 10.43
C LEU A 26 4.05 22.77 11.02
N SER A 27 3.23 23.72 10.58
CA SER A 27 3.24 25.10 11.10
C SER A 27 2.74 25.24 12.53
N ASN A 28 1.99 24.25 13.02
CA ASN A 28 1.43 24.22 14.38
C ASN A 28 2.26 23.35 15.35
N LEU A 29 3.50 22.99 14.98
CA LEU A 29 4.36 22.10 15.75
C LEU A 29 5.69 22.76 16.11
N ASP A 30 6.21 22.38 17.27
CA ASP A 30 7.50 22.88 17.76
C ASP A 30 8.67 21.98 17.39
N LYS A 31 9.85 22.60 17.21
CA LYS A 31 11.14 21.92 16.92
C LYS A 31 11.07 20.96 15.73
N VAL A 32 10.33 21.34 14.68
CA VAL A 32 10.22 20.58 13.44
C VAL A 32 11.59 20.42 12.78
N LYS A 33 11.95 19.18 12.44
CA LYS A 33 13.19 18.81 11.75
C LYS A 33 12.89 17.84 10.62
N ILE A 34 13.53 18.02 9.48
CA ILE A 34 13.44 17.09 8.35
C ILE A 34 14.22 15.81 8.69
N ASN A 35 13.60 14.65 8.42
CA ASN A 35 14.14 13.31 8.72
C ASN A 35 14.12 12.41 7.47
N GLY A 36 14.47 12.98 6.32
CA GLY A 36 14.36 12.38 4.99
C GLY A 36 13.24 13.00 4.15
N THR A 37 13.19 12.66 2.86
CA THR A 37 12.17 13.15 1.93
C THR A 37 10.76 12.79 2.41
N GLY A 38 9.89 13.80 2.56
CA GLY A 38 8.52 13.64 3.04
C GLY A 38 8.41 13.18 4.50
N ARG A 39 9.46 13.35 5.32
CA ARG A 39 9.49 12.90 6.72
C ARG A 39 9.97 14.00 7.65
N TRP A 40 9.33 14.12 8.80
CA TRP A 40 9.67 15.10 9.83
C TRP A 40 9.62 14.49 11.23
N LEU A 41 10.38 15.09 12.12
CA LEU A 41 10.30 14.90 13.57
C LEU A 41 9.91 16.23 14.21
N ALA A 42 9.02 16.20 15.19
CA ALA A 42 8.60 17.37 15.95
C ALA A 42 8.36 17.00 17.42
N CYS A 43 8.25 18.02 18.28
CA CYS A 43 7.72 17.83 19.62
C CYS A 43 6.23 17.48 19.54
N CYS A 44 5.82 16.47 20.30
CA CYS A 44 4.41 16.10 20.41
C CYS A 44 3.66 17.16 21.23
N PRO A 45 2.58 17.77 20.71
CA PRO A 45 1.79 18.76 21.44
C PRO A 45 0.83 18.14 22.47
N ALA A 46 0.60 16.82 22.41
CA ALA A 46 -0.29 16.11 23.33
C ALA A 46 0.36 15.76 24.68
N HIS A 47 1.65 16.03 24.85
CA HIS A 47 2.36 15.92 26.13
C HIS A 47 3.45 17.00 26.23
N ASN A 48 4.01 17.20 27.41
CA ASN A 48 5.12 18.15 27.59
C ASN A 48 6.43 17.58 27.01
N ASP A 49 6.61 17.74 25.70
CA ASP A 49 7.68 17.09 24.97
C ASP A 49 8.95 17.96 24.88
N ARG A 50 10.04 17.51 25.52
CA ARG A 50 11.31 18.27 25.53
C ARG A 50 12.18 17.97 24.30
N SER A 51 12.08 16.75 23.77
CA SER A 51 12.85 16.24 22.63
C SER A 51 11.88 15.69 21.59
N PRO A 52 12.06 15.95 20.27
CA PRO A 52 11.11 15.51 19.25
C PRO A 52 10.76 14.02 19.33
N SER A 53 9.53 13.70 19.73
CA SER A 53 9.00 12.33 19.84
C SER A 53 7.89 12.02 18.83
N LEU A 54 7.46 13.02 18.07
CA LEU A 54 6.43 12.90 17.05
C LEU A 54 7.05 12.70 15.68
N ALA A 55 6.83 11.53 15.08
CA ALA A 55 7.14 11.28 13.67
C ALA A 55 5.96 11.60 12.78
N ILE A 56 6.27 12.30 11.68
CA ILE A 56 5.33 12.71 10.66
C ILE A 56 5.87 12.26 9.31
N ARG A 57 5.02 11.67 8.48
CA ARG A 57 5.38 11.25 7.13
C ARG A 57 4.26 11.54 6.16
N GLU A 58 4.58 12.23 5.08
CA GLU A 58 3.74 12.30 3.89
C GLU A 58 4.07 11.11 2.98
N THR A 59 3.04 10.40 2.55
CA THR A 59 3.15 9.27 1.63
C THR A 59 2.96 9.73 0.19
N GLU A 60 3.36 8.89 -0.77
CA GLU A 60 3.21 9.19 -2.20
C GLU A 60 1.74 9.39 -2.63
N ASP A 61 0.79 8.80 -1.90
CA ASP A 61 -0.64 8.97 -2.15
C ASP A 61 -1.22 10.25 -1.53
N GLY A 62 -0.42 11.04 -0.80
CA GLY A 62 -0.84 12.26 -0.10
C GLY A 62 -1.37 12.03 1.32
N THR A 63 -1.40 10.79 1.81
CA THR A 63 -1.76 10.51 3.21
C THR A 63 -0.66 10.96 4.16
N ILE A 64 -1.04 11.64 5.23
CA ILE A 64 -0.16 12.08 6.31
C ILE A 64 -0.25 11.08 7.47
N LEU A 65 0.86 10.46 7.81
CA LEU A 65 0.98 9.56 8.95
C LEU A 65 1.60 10.29 10.14
N VAL A 66 1.01 10.10 11.31
CA VAL A 66 1.44 10.73 12.56
C VAL A 66 1.58 9.66 13.63
N LYS A 67 2.76 9.58 14.27
CA LYS A 67 3.03 8.64 15.36
C LYS A 67 3.84 9.31 16.46
N CYS A 68 3.28 9.36 17.66
CA CYS A 68 4.04 9.69 18.87
C CYS A 68 4.67 8.42 19.44
N PHE A 69 5.99 8.41 19.62
CA PHE A 69 6.69 7.24 20.17
C PHE A 69 6.53 7.07 21.68
N VAL A 70 6.01 8.07 22.38
CA VAL A 70 5.68 7.99 23.82
C VAL A 70 4.29 7.37 24.06
N GLY A 71 3.47 7.23 23.01
CA GLY A 71 2.18 6.53 23.08
C GLY A 71 0.95 7.43 23.10
N CYS A 72 1.07 8.74 22.84
CA CYS A 72 -0.08 9.60 22.69
C CYS A 72 -0.99 9.13 21.54
N PRO A 73 -2.32 9.03 21.75
CA PRO A 73 -3.26 8.76 20.67
C PRO A 73 -3.17 9.84 19.59
N THR A 74 -3.21 9.45 18.31
CA THR A 74 -3.19 10.39 17.18
C THR A 74 -4.29 11.45 17.30
N VAL A 75 -5.49 11.06 17.78
CA VAL A 75 -6.61 11.99 17.97
C VAL A 75 -6.26 13.13 18.93
N ASN A 76 -5.49 12.85 20.00
CA ASN A 76 -5.06 13.86 20.95
C ASN A 76 -4.02 14.81 20.34
N VAL A 77 -3.08 14.25 19.55
CA VAL A 77 -2.09 15.04 18.80
C VAL A 77 -2.79 16.02 17.87
N LEU A 78 -3.75 15.53 17.07
CA LEU A 78 -4.49 16.36 16.11
C LEU A 78 -5.36 17.40 16.80
N SER A 79 -6.03 17.03 17.89
CA SER A 79 -6.84 17.96 18.67
C SER A 79 -6.01 19.12 19.23
N ALA A 80 -4.78 18.84 19.68
CA ALA A 80 -3.87 19.87 20.20
C ALA A 80 -3.40 20.87 19.12
N VAL A 81 -3.41 20.49 17.84
CA VAL A 81 -3.07 21.36 16.70
C VAL A 81 -4.30 21.85 15.92
N GLY A 82 -5.52 21.62 16.44
CA GLY A 82 -6.75 22.07 15.80
C GLY A 82 -7.04 21.40 14.45
N MET A 83 -6.66 20.13 14.29
CA MET A 83 -6.95 19.32 13.10
C MET A 83 -7.84 18.14 13.44
N ALA A 84 -8.62 17.69 12.46
CA ALA A 84 -9.44 16.50 12.56
C ALA A 84 -8.80 15.29 11.85
N MET A 85 -9.16 14.07 12.27
CA MET A 85 -8.59 12.83 11.72
C MET A 85 -8.73 12.70 10.20
N HIS A 86 -9.85 13.16 9.64
CA HIS A 86 -10.09 13.08 8.19
C HIS A 86 -9.18 14.01 7.38
N GLU A 87 -8.62 15.05 7.98
CA GLU A 87 -7.68 15.98 7.35
C GLU A 87 -6.27 15.40 7.22
N LEU A 88 -6.01 14.18 7.72
CA LEU A 88 -4.78 13.44 7.42
C LEU A 88 -4.83 12.71 6.07
N PHE A 89 -6.00 12.64 5.45
CA PHE A 89 -6.21 11.87 4.24
C PHE A 89 -6.53 12.79 3.06
N PRO A 90 -5.95 12.54 1.88
CA PRO A 90 -6.32 13.27 0.68
C PRO A 90 -7.79 13.00 0.37
N ARG A 91 -8.47 13.98 -0.25
CA ARG A 91 -9.82 13.76 -0.77
C ARG A 91 -9.75 12.65 -1.80
N ARG A 92 -10.43 11.54 -1.51
CA ARG A 92 -10.43 10.35 -2.34
C ARG A 92 -11.00 10.70 -3.71
N ASN A 93 -10.19 10.53 -4.75
CA ASN A 93 -10.71 10.43 -6.10
C ASN A 93 -11.19 8.97 -6.26
N ASN A 94 -12.50 8.74 -6.34
CA ASN A 94 -13.09 7.39 -6.37
C ASN A 94 -12.52 6.48 -7.47
N ALA A 95 -11.89 7.05 -8.50
CA ALA A 95 -11.24 6.31 -9.58
C ALA A 95 -9.99 5.51 -9.16
N ALA A 96 -9.26 5.93 -8.12
CA ALA A 96 -8.02 5.28 -7.67
C ALA A 96 -8.26 4.27 -6.52
N PHE A 97 -9.47 4.22 -5.97
CA PHE A 97 -9.80 3.26 -4.92
C PHE A 97 -9.95 1.86 -5.53
N ARG A 98 -8.90 1.04 -5.42
CA ARG A 98 -9.07 -0.41 -5.51
C ARG A 98 -9.65 -0.87 -4.19
N THR A 99 -10.91 -1.30 -4.20
CA THR A 99 -11.51 -1.95 -3.04
C THR A 99 -10.57 -3.06 -2.57
N SER A 100 -10.42 -3.22 -1.25
CA SER A 100 -9.79 -4.42 -0.72
C SER A 100 -10.53 -5.61 -1.34
N LYS A 101 -9.79 -6.46 -2.07
CA LYS A 101 -10.37 -7.68 -2.65
C LYS A 101 -11.09 -8.41 -1.53
N ARG A 102 -12.34 -8.80 -1.78
CA ARG A 102 -13.11 -9.59 -0.81
C ARG A 102 -12.32 -10.85 -0.47
N PRO A 103 -12.47 -11.47 0.72
CA PRO A 103 -11.74 -12.68 1.06
C PRO A 103 -11.81 -13.78 -0.02
N GLY A 104 -12.95 -13.94 -0.72
CA GLY A 104 -13.10 -14.87 -1.85
C GLY A 104 -12.53 -14.40 -3.20
N GLU A 105 -12.14 -13.13 -3.32
CA GLU A 105 -11.44 -12.56 -4.47
C GLU A 105 -9.92 -12.48 -4.24
N ARG A 106 -9.46 -12.70 -3.00
CA ARG A 106 -8.04 -12.90 -2.69
C ARG A 106 -7.66 -14.33 -3.06
N TRP A 107 -6.48 -14.48 -3.61
CA TRP A 107 -5.87 -15.80 -3.75
C TRP A 107 -5.54 -16.34 -2.37
N VAL A 108 -6.21 -17.42 -1.98
CA VAL A 108 -5.82 -18.23 -0.83
C VAL A 108 -4.73 -19.19 -1.33
N PRO A 109 -3.51 -19.19 -0.74
CA PRO A 109 -2.42 -20.04 -1.21
C PRO A 109 -2.80 -21.52 -1.35
N ARG A 110 -3.61 -22.03 -0.42
CA ARG A 110 -4.15 -23.40 -0.47
C ARG A 110 -4.95 -23.66 -1.74
N ASP A 111 -5.83 -22.75 -2.13
CA ASP A 111 -6.72 -22.92 -3.28
C ASP A 111 -5.93 -22.83 -4.60
N VAL A 112 -4.95 -21.92 -4.64
CA VAL A 112 -4.00 -21.84 -5.76
C VAL A 112 -3.22 -23.13 -5.89
N LEU A 113 -2.64 -23.64 -4.81
CA LEU A 113 -1.89 -24.90 -4.81
C LEU A 113 -2.78 -26.08 -5.19
N ALA A 114 -4.02 -26.14 -4.69
CA ALA A 114 -4.96 -27.18 -5.06
C ALA A 114 -5.36 -27.13 -6.54
N ALA A 115 -5.48 -25.93 -7.12
CA ALA A 115 -5.72 -25.76 -8.55
C ALA A 115 -4.52 -26.20 -9.39
N VAL A 116 -3.30 -25.76 -9.02
CA VAL A 116 -2.05 -26.14 -9.69
C VAL A 116 -1.79 -27.65 -9.59
N ALA A 117 -2.03 -28.26 -8.43
CA ALA A 117 -1.81 -29.69 -8.20
C ALA A 117 -2.65 -30.57 -9.15
N ARG A 118 -3.90 -30.18 -9.44
CA ARG A 118 -4.74 -30.92 -10.40
C ARG A 118 -4.18 -30.89 -11.81
N GLU A 119 -3.70 -29.73 -12.25
CA GLU A 119 -3.11 -29.62 -13.59
C GLU A 119 -1.76 -30.34 -13.69
N ALA A 120 -0.95 -30.27 -12.63
CA ALA A 120 0.30 -31.02 -12.53
C ALA A 120 0.07 -32.54 -12.59
N LEU A 121 -0.98 -33.05 -11.92
CA LEU A 121 -1.33 -34.48 -11.98
C LEU A 121 -1.65 -34.94 -13.40
N VAL A 122 -2.42 -34.15 -14.16
CA VAL A 122 -2.72 -34.47 -15.57
C VAL A 122 -1.44 -34.53 -16.40
N VAL A 123 -0.53 -33.58 -16.22
CA VAL A 123 0.76 -33.56 -16.92
C VAL A 123 1.59 -34.80 -16.56
N MET A 124 1.67 -35.18 -15.28
CA MET A 124 2.40 -36.35 -14.83
C MET A 124 1.83 -37.65 -15.42
N LEU A 125 0.50 -37.81 -15.46
CA LEU A 125 -0.15 -38.99 -16.04
C LEU A 125 0.11 -39.10 -17.54
N ALA A 126 0.00 -37.99 -18.27
CA ALA A 126 0.26 -37.99 -19.70
C ALA A 126 1.74 -38.26 -20.01
N ALA A 127 2.65 -37.69 -19.22
CA ALA A 127 4.08 -37.97 -19.33
C ALA A 127 4.38 -39.46 -19.08
N GLU A 128 3.72 -40.10 -18.12
CA GLU A 128 3.88 -41.52 -17.83
C GLU A 128 3.35 -42.41 -18.97
N ALA A 129 2.19 -42.08 -19.54
CA ALA A 129 1.64 -42.78 -20.70
C ALA A 129 2.60 -42.72 -21.89
N VAL A 130 3.12 -41.54 -22.21
CA VAL A 130 4.10 -41.35 -23.28
C VAL A 130 5.41 -42.10 -22.97
N ARG A 131 5.90 -42.03 -21.72
CA ARG A 131 7.12 -42.73 -21.28
C ARG A 131 7.01 -44.25 -21.44
N THR A 132 5.81 -44.81 -21.29
CA THR A 132 5.53 -46.24 -21.46
C THR A 132 5.18 -46.62 -22.91
N GLY A 133 5.31 -45.68 -23.85
CA GLY A 133 5.10 -45.90 -25.28
C GLY A 133 3.64 -45.86 -25.73
N GLN A 134 2.72 -45.40 -24.87
CA GLN A 134 1.32 -45.23 -25.22
C GLN A 134 1.13 -43.98 -26.08
N VAL A 135 0.25 -44.07 -27.06
CA VAL A 135 -0.25 -42.91 -27.81
C VAL A 135 -1.45 -42.34 -27.07
N LEU A 136 -1.42 -41.06 -26.73
CA LEU A 136 -2.53 -40.40 -26.05
C LEU A 136 -3.76 -40.36 -26.96
N ALA A 137 -4.94 -40.64 -26.41
CA ALA A 137 -6.19 -40.42 -27.13
C ALA A 137 -6.37 -38.91 -27.38
N PRO A 138 -7.07 -38.51 -28.46
CA PRO A 138 -7.29 -37.09 -28.75
C PRO A 138 -7.89 -36.28 -27.60
N ALA A 139 -8.78 -36.90 -26.81
CA ALA A 139 -9.36 -36.27 -25.62
C ALA A 139 -8.33 -36.03 -24.49
N ASP A 140 -7.38 -36.95 -24.31
CA ASP A 140 -6.32 -36.83 -23.31
C ASP A 140 -5.27 -35.79 -23.74
N GLU A 141 -4.97 -35.73 -25.04
CA GLU A 141 -4.11 -34.71 -25.62
C GLU A 141 -4.71 -33.30 -25.44
N GLU A 142 -6.01 -33.12 -25.71
CA GLU A 142 -6.71 -31.85 -25.45
C GLU A 142 -6.67 -31.49 -23.96
N ARG A 143 -6.91 -32.47 -23.07
CA ARG A 143 -6.88 -32.25 -21.63
C ARG A 143 -5.48 -31.88 -21.13
N LEU A 144 -4.43 -32.49 -21.68
CA LEU A 144 -3.03 -32.16 -21.42
C LEU A 144 -2.70 -30.73 -21.87
N ALA A 145 -3.07 -30.36 -23.09
CA ALA A 145 -2.84 -29.01 -23.62
C ALA A 145 -3.49 -27.94 -22.73
N LYS A 146 -4.72 -28.20 -22.28
CA LYS A 146 -5.42 -27.32 -21.32
C LYS A 146 -4.72 -27.23 -19.97
N ALA A 147 -4.19 -28.33 -19.45
CA ALA A 147 -3.42 -28.34 -18.20
C ALA A 147 -2.15 -27.49 -18.32
N ALA A 148 -1.36 -27.73 -19.37
CA ALA A 148 -0.14 -26.98 -19.65
C ALA A 148 -0.41 -25.47 -19.81
N GLY A 149 -1.48 -25.10 -20.52
CA GLY A 149 -1.89 -23.70 -20.67
C GLY A 149 -2.26 -23.04 -19.34
N ARG A 150 -2.99 -23.73 -18.47
CA ARG A 150 -3.34 -23.22 -17.13
C ARG A 150 -2.13 -23.03 -16.23
N LEU A 151 -1.19 -23.97 -16.26
CA LEU A 151 0.07 -23.87 -15.50
C LEU A 151 0.91 -22.68 -15.97
N ARG A 152 1.01 -22.48 -17.28
CA ARG A 152 1.71 -21.33 -17.88
C ARG A 152 1.05 -20.01 -17.51
N GLY A 153 -0.29 -19.95 -17.57
CA GLY A 153 -1.06 -18.80 -17.13
C GLY A 153 -0.80 -18.45 -15.67
N ALA A 154 -0.84 -19.46 -14.79
CA ALA A 154 -0.55 -19.27 -13.36
C ALA A 154 0.87 -18.76 -13.10
N ALA A 155 1.87 -19.23 -13.85
CA ALA A 155 3.24 -18.74 -13.74
C ALA A 155 3.37 -17.28 -14.18
N ASN A 156 2.73 -16.90 -15.29
CA ASN A 156 2.75 -15.53 -15.80
C ASN A 156 2.13 -14.52 -14.80
N GLU A 157 1.05 -14.90 -14.11
CA GLU A 157 0.40 -14.07 -13.08
C GLU A 157 1.33 -13.72 -11.90
N VAL A 158 2.35 -14.52 -11.65
CA VAL A 158 3.36 -14.28 -10.60
C VAL A 158 4.70 -13.78 -11.16
N GLY A 159 4.77 -13.42 -12.44
CA GLY A 159 5.97 -12.92 -13.10
C GLY A 159 7.00 -13.99 -13.46
N CYS A 160 6.62 -15.27 -13.42
CA CYS A 160 7.43 -16.38 -13.91
C CYS A 160 7.06 -16.71 -15.35
N HIS A 161 7.96 -16.43 -16.29
CA HIS A 161 7.74 -16.72 -17.70
C HIS A 161 8.34 -18.09 -18.05
N VAL A 162 7.47 -19.08 -18.28
CA VAL A 162 7.79 -20.47 -18.66
C VAL A 162 7.05 -20.88 -19.91
#